data_AF-K2AAV0-F1
#
_entry.id   AF-K2AAV0-F1
#
_cell.length_a   1.000
_cell.length_b   1.000
_cell.length_c   1.000
_cell.angle_alpha   90.00
_cell.angle_beta   90.00
_cell.angle_gamma   90.00
#
_symmetry.space_group_name_H-M   'P 1'
#
loop_
_entity.id
_entity.type
_entity.pdbx_description
1 polymer ?
#
loop_
_entity_poly.entity_id
_entity_poly.type
_entity_poly.pdbx_seq_one_letter_code
_entity_poly.pdbx_strand_id
1 'polypeptide(L)'
;MPGPILILHATDTIRTAKQLQSVLLDVGLFSLTYAEALLSGPLSIVELVASSSAVVIILSDRLLEDMTGTVIAQHALNSHKGACVQYGYIDKPEWAEGAFNLEPGDLFELNWELLLTLLRSQINFAQLGEEF
;
A
#
# COMPACT_ATOMS: atom_id res chain seq x y z
N MET A 1 -19.62 0.44 3.20
CA MET A 1 -18.70 -0.71 3.08
C MET A 1 -17.30 -0.15 3.06
N PRO A 2 -16.33 -0.78 3.74
CA PRO A 2 -14.93 -0.36 3.64
C PRO A 2 -14.50 -0.38 2.17
N GLY A 3 -13.71 0.62 1.77
CA GLY A 3 -13.13 0.71 0.44
C GLY A 3 -12.15 -0.42 0.15
N PRO A 4 -11.68 -0.55 -1.10
CA PRO A 4 -10.66 -1.55 -1.44
C PRO A 4 -9.35 -1.28 -0.68
N ILE A 5 -8.56 -2.34 -0.50
CA ILE A 5 -7.14 -2.20 -0.20
C ILE A 5 -6.40 -1.97 -1.52
N LEU A 6 -5.74 -0.83 -1.65
CA LEU A 6 -4.92 -0.53 -2.82
C LEU A 6 -3.56 -1.21 -2.67
N ILE A 7 -3.09 -1.89 -3.71
CA ILE A 7 -1.75 -2.47 -3.77
C ILE A 7 -0.95 -1.66 -4.78
N LEU A 8 -0.01 -0.88 -4.26
CA LEU A 8 0.94 -0.14 -5.04
C LEU A 8 2.20 -0.99 -5.24
N HIS A 9 2.52 -1.27 -6.49
CA HIS A 9 3.65 -2.10 -6.87
C HIS A 9 4.22 -1.66 -8.22
N ALA A 10 5.48 -1.99 -8.47
CA ALA A 10 6.13 -1.80 -9.77
C ALA A 10 6.05 -3.08 -10.63
N THR A 11 6.57 -3.03 -11.85
CA THR A 11 6.45 -4.11 -12.84
C THR A 11 7.17 -5.40 -12.44
N ASP A 12 8.31 -5.28 -11.75
CA ASP A 12 9.12 -6.37 -11.21
C ASP A 12 8.45 -7.10 -10.03
N THR A 13 7.58 -6.41 -9.30
CA THR A 13 6.88 -6.93 -8.12
C THR A 13 5.47 -7.47 -8.42
N ILE A 14 5.10 -7.60 -9.70
CA ILE A 14 3.75 -8.05 -10.12
C ILE A 14 3.35 -9.42 -9.56
N ARG A 15 4.29 -10.36 -9.42
CA ARG A 15 4.01 -11.69 -8.86
C ARG A 15 3.67 -11.59 -7.38
N THR A 16 4.43 -10.79 -6.64
CA THR A 16 4.21 -10.52 -5.22
C THR A 16 2.89 -9.81 -4.99
N ALA A 17 2.55 -8.82 -5.82
CA ALA A 17 1.26 -8.13 -5.76
C ALA A 17 0.08 -9.09 -5.96
N LYS A 18 0.16 -10.00 -6.94
CA LYS A 18 -0.88 -11.02 -7.17
C LYS A 18 -0.99 -12.03 -6.03
N GLN A 19 0.15 -12.44 -5.45
CA GLN A 19 0.15 -13.30 -4.26
C GLN A 19 -0.54 -12.61 -3.09
N LEU A 20 -0.22 -11.33 -2.84
CA LEU A 20 -0.87 -10.54 -1.81
C LEU A 20 -2.38 -10.39 -2.07
N GLN A 21 -2.81 -10.14 -3.31
CA GLN A 21 -4.24 -10.12 -3.64
C GLN A 21 -4.94 -11.44 -3.27
N SER A 22 -4.32 -12.58 -3.57
CA SER A 22 -4.86 -13.89 -3.19
C SER A 22 -4.98 -14.03 -1.67
N VAL A 23 -3.94 -13.66 -0.93
CA VAL A 23 -3.93 -13.72 0.54
C VAL A 23 -5.00 -12.81 1.15
N LEU A 24 -5.18 -11.61 0.61
CA LEU A 24 -6.23 -10.68 1.06
C LEU A 24 -7.63 -11.23 0.76
N LEU A 25 -7.82 -11.81 -0.42
CA LEU A 25 -9.09 -12.43 -0.81
C LEU A 25 -9.45 -13.60 0.11
N ASP A 26 -8.47 -14.45 0.47
CA ASP A 26 -8.67 -15.60 1.36
C ASP A 26 -9.16 -15.19 2.76
N VAL A 27 -8.85 -13.96 3.20
CA VAL A 27 -9.34 -13.40 4.47
C VAL A 27 -10.53 -12.46 4.31
N GLY A 28 -11.14 -12.41 3.13
CA GLY A 28 -12.34 -11.62 2.85
C GLY A 28 -12.08 -10.13 2.66
N LEU A 29 -10.84 -9.71 2.39
CA LEU A 29 -10.48 -8.33 2.12
C LEU A 29 -10.38 -8.09 0.61
N PHE A 30 -11.23 -7.22 0.09
CA PHE A 30 -11.18 -6.82 -1.32
C PHE A 30 -9.98 -5.92 -1.59
N SER A 31 -9.26 -6.17 -2.66
CA SER A 31 -8.06 -5.40 -3.04
C SER A 31 -7.98 -5.14 -4.54
N LEU A 32 -7.32 -4.04 -4.89
CA LEU A 32 -7.06 -3.62 -6.27
C LEU A 32 -5.60 -3.21 -6.40
N THR A 33 -4.94 -3.63 -7.47
CA THR A 33 -3.65 -3.03 -7.84
C THR A 33 -3.84 -1.60 -8.35
N TYR A 34 -2.79 -0.79 -8.28
CA TYR A 34 -2.78 0.54 -8.87
C TYR A 34 -3.20 0.54 -10.35
N ALA A 35 -2.72 -0.43 -11.14
CA ALA A 35 -3.09 -0.57 -12.55
C ALA A 35 -4.61 -0.85 -12.73
N GLU A 36 -5.20 -1.69 -11.89
CA GLU A 36 -6.65 -1.98 -11.94
C GLU A 36 -7.49 -0.78 -11.50
N ALA A 37 -7.01 -0.03 -10.51
CA ALA A 37 -7.68 1.19 -10.07
C ALA A 37 -7.73 2.25 -11.18
N LEU A 38 -6.64 2.42 -11.94
CA LEU A 38 -6.60 3.33 -13.09
C LEU A 38 -7.57 2.92 -14.21
N LEU A 39 -7.78 1.61 -14.42
CA LEU A 39 -8.75 1.12 -15.41
C LEU A 39 -10.20 1.38 -15.01
N SER A 40 -10.47 1.62 -13.72
CA SER A 40 -11.81 1.91 -13.20
C SER A 40 -12.25 3.36 -13.43
N GLY A 41 -11.34 4.22 -13.89
CA GLY A 41 -11.61 5.62 -14.24
C GLY A 41 -10.48 6.56 -13.81
N PRO A 42 -10.48 7.81 -14.31
CA PRO A 42 -9.53 8.81 -13.85
C PRO A 42 -9.85 9.18 -12.40
N LEU A 43 -9.03 8.70 -11.47
CA LEU A 43 -9.02 9.15 -10.09
C LEU A 43 -7.79 10.02 -9.87
N SER A 44 -7.95 11.17 -9.23
CA SER A 44 -6.80 11.88 -8.67
C SER A 44 -6.12 11.01 -7.61
N ILE A 45 -4.82 11.19 -7.37
CA ILE A 45 -4.08 10.47 -6.32
C ILE A 45 -4.77 10.61 -4.96
N VAL A 46 -5.31 11.79 -4.68
CA VAL A 46 -6.02 12.10 -3.43
C VAL A 46 -7.30 11.29 -3.32
N GLU A 47 -8.14 11.28 -4.37
CA GLU A 47 -9.38 10.50 -4.37
C GLU A 47 -9.11 9.00 -4.28
N LEU A 48 -8.06 8.52 -4.93
CA LEU A 48 -7.67 7.12 -4.91
C LEU A 48 -7.30 6.67 -3.48
N VAL A 49 -6.46 7.44 -2.79
CA VAL A 49 -6.06 7.12 -1.40
C VAL A 49 -7.22 7.35 -0.42
N ALA A 50 -8.04 8.39 -0.64
CA ALA A 50 -9.21 8.68 0.19
C ALA A 50 -10.26 7.57 0.12
N SER A 51 -10.54 7.05 -1.08
CA SER A 51 -11.52 5.97 -1.31
C SER A 51 -11.01 4.59 -0.91
N SER A 52 -9.71 4.42 -0.71
CA SER A 52 -9.10 3.17 -0.25
C SER A 52 -9.18 3.04 1.27
N SER A 53 -9.39 1.82 1.77
CA SER A 53 -9.32 1.53 3.21
C SER A 53 -7.87 1.52 3.72
N ALA A 54 -6.95 1.03 2.90
CA ALA A 54 -5.51 1.04 3.17
C ALA A 54 -4.76 0.97 1.83
N VAL A 55 -3.48 1.31 1.85
CA VAL A 55 -2.56 1.21 0.72
C VAL A 55 -1.35 0.39 1.13
N VAL A 56 -1.22 -0.81 0.55
CA VAL A 56 -0.03 -1.63 0.71
C VAL A 56 0.99 -1.24 -0.36
N ILE A 57 2.18 -0.83 0.08
CA ILE A 57 3.26 -0.35 -0.77
C ILE A 57 4.32 -1.46 -0.85
N ILE A 58 4.45 -2.12 -1.99
CA ILE A 58 5.49 -3.14 -2.21
C ILE A 58 6.76 -2.43 -2.70
N LEU A 59 7.64 -2.11 -1.76
CA LEU A 59 8.88 -1.41 -2.04
C LEU A 59 9.81 -2.29 -2.88
N SER A 60 10.36 -1.69 -3.93
CA SER A 60 11.34 -2.25 -4.88
C SER A 60 12.12 -1.10 -5.52
N ASP A 61 13.30 -1.36 -6.07
CA ASP A 61 14.11 -0.32 -6.75
C ASP A 61 13.29 0.38 -7.85
N ARG A 62 12.53 -0.38 -8.65
CA ARG A 62 11.68 0.17 -9.71
C ARG A 62 10.53 1.02 -9.21
N LEU A 63 9.98 0.73 -8.03
CA LEU A 63 8.93 1.57 -7.45
C LEU A 63 9.50 2.91 -7.00
N LEU A 64 10.75 2.92 -6.51
CA LEU A 64 11.45 4.16 -6.16
C LEU A 64 11.77 4.99 -7.41
N GLU A 65 12.05 4.38 -8.55
CA GLU A 65 12.23 5.11 -9.82
C GLU A 65 10.92 5.68 -10.39
N ASP A 66 9.75 5.17 -9.97
CA ASP A 66 8.44 5.64 -10.42
C ASP A 66 7.95 6.86 -9.61
N MET A 67 8.12 8.07 -10.16
CA MET A 67 7.65 9.31 -9.52
C MET A 67 6.16 9.29 -9.18
N THR A 68 5.30 8.65 -9.98
CA THR A 68 3.86 8.63 -9.70
C THR A 68 3.57 7.69 -8.54
N GLY A 69 4.18 6.50 -8.56
CA GLY A 69 4.12 5.54 -7.47
C GLY A 69 4.60 6.15 -6.15
N THR A 70 5.72 6.89 -6.18
CA THR A 70 6.26 7.50 -4.96
C THR A 70 5.37 8.58 -4.37
N VAL A 71 4.75 9.43 -5.19
CA VAL A 71 3.78 10.44 -4.72
C VAL A 71 2.55 9.78 -4.08
N ILE A 72 2.03 8.70 -4.67
CA ILE A 72 0.89 7.95 -4.10
C ILE A 72 1.27 7.36 -2.73
N ALA A 73 2.42 6.70 -2.66
CA ALA A 73 2.90 6.10 -1.43
C ALA A 73 3.13 7.14 -0.32
N GLN A 74 3.73 8.29 -0.65
CA GLN A 74 3.93 9.37 0.30
C GLN A 74 2.58 9.93 0.82
N HIS A 75 1.62 10.13 -0.07
CA HIS A 75 0.29 10.60 0.32
C HIS A 75 -0.45 9.59 1.23
N ALA A 76 -0.31 8.29 0.94
CA ALA A 76 -0.90 7.24 1.76
C ALA A 76 -0.30 7.16 3.16
N LEU A 77 1.04 7.25 3.28
CA LEU A 77 1.73 7.25 4.57
C LEU A 77 1.35 8.47 5.41
N ASN A 78 1.35 9.67 4.80
CA ASN A 78 0.95 10.92 5.47
C ASN A 78 -0.53 10.92 5.91
N SER A 79 -1.36 10.10 5.26
CA SER A 79 -2.78 9.94 5.60
C SER A 79 -3.02 8.77 6.57
N HIS A 80 -1.96 8.17 7.12
CA HIS A 80 -2.00 6.98 8.00
C HIS A 80 -2.74 5.77 7.40
N LYS A 81 -2.78 5.69 6.07
CA LYS A 81 -3.36 4.57 5.31
C LYS A 81 -2.30 3.67 4.66
N GLY A 82 -1.05 4.11 4.61
CA GLY A 82 0.06 3.38 4.00
C GLY A 82 0.61 2.28 4.92
N ALA A 83 0.93 1.13 4.35
CA ALA A 83 1.69 0.06 4.98
C ALA A 83 2.78 -0.44 4.00
N CYS A 84 4.05 -0.41 4.40
CA CYS A 84 5.17 -0.74 3.52
C CYS A 84 5.63 -2.20 3.69
N VAL A 85 5.74 -2.92 2.58
CA VAL A 85 6.30 -4.27 2.52
C VAL A 85 7.55 -4.22 1.67
N GLN A 86 8.68 -4.63 2.23
CA GLN A 86 9.94 -4.66 1.50
C GLN A 86 10.05 -5.95 0.68
N TYR A 87 10.25 -5.82 -0.63
CA TYR A 87 10.56 -6.94 -1.52
C TYR A 87 12.07 -7.02 -1.77
N GLY A 88 12.75 -7.95 -1.10
CA GLY A 88 14.18 -8.21 -1.29
C GLY A 88 15.09 -7.10 -0.76
N TYR A 89 16.36 -7.16 -1.16
CA TYR A 89 17.31 -6.08 -0.93
C TYR A 89 17.00 -4.93 -1.89
N ILE A 90 16.79 -3.73 -1.35
CA ILE A 90 16.53 -2.51 -2.12
C ILE A 90 17.77 -1.64 -1.97
N ASP A 91 18.37 -1.27 -3.10
CA ASP A 91 19.50 -0.34 -3.10
C ASP A 91 18.93 1.08 -3.01
N LYS A 92 18.58 1.47 -1.78
CA LYS A 92 17.86 2.72 -1.50
C LYS A 92 18.68 3.91 -2.00
N PRO A 93 18.19 4.71 -2.96
CA PRO A 93 18.85 5.95 -3.30
C PRO A 93 18.69 6.96 -2.14
N GLU A 94 19.71 7.79 -1.87
CA GLU A 94 19.76 8.71 -0.71
C GLU A 94 18.50 9.59 -0.53
N TRP A 95 17.84 9.95 -1.63
CA TRP A 95 16.63 10.78 -1.58
C TRP A 95 15.38 10.02 -1.08
N ALA A 96 15.37 8.68 -1.15
CA ALA A 96 14.25 7.86 -0.68
C ALA A 96 14.12 7.86 0.85
N GLU A 97 15.23 8.13 1.58
CA GLU A 97 15.21 8.33 3.04
C GLU A 97 14.39 9.57 3.44
N GLY A 98 14.34 10.60 2.58
CA GLY A 98 13.54 11.81 2.82
C GLY A 98 12.14 11.77 2.23
N ALA A 99 11.92 11.02 1.14
CA ALA A 99 10.61 10.91 0.49
C ALA A 99 9.66 9.99 1.28
N PHE A 100 10.21 8.93 1.87
CA PHE A 100 9.52 8.03 2.77
C PHE A 100 10.25 8.08 4.10
N ASN A 101 9.77 8.88 5.05
CA ASN A 101 10.26 8.85 6.44
C ASN A 101 9.87 7.52 7.10
N LEU A 102 10.37 6.40 6.57
CA LEU A 102 10.06 5.05 7.03
C LEU A 102 10.86 4.82 8.30
N GLU A 103 10.15 4.74 9.42
CA GLU A 103 10.75 4.26 10.64
C GLU A 103 11.05 2.76 10.48
N PRO A 104 12.05 2.21 11.20
CA PRO A 104 12.36 0.78 11.14
C PRO A 104 11.15 -0.15 11.43
N GLY A 105 10.10 0.35 12.09
CA GLY A 105 8.85 -0.38 12.32
C GLY A 105 7.86 -0.38 11.16
N ASP A 106 8.07 0.46 10.14
CA ASP A 106 7.21 0.57 8.96
C ASP A 106 7.57 -0.44 7.86
N LEU A 107 8.73 -1.09 7.98
CA LEU A 107 9.26 -2.03 7.00
C LEU A 107 9.02 -3.47 7.46
N PHE A 108 8.12 -4.17 6.75
CA PHE A 108 7.93 -5.60 6.94
C PHE A 108 8.71 -6.37 5.88
N GLU A 109 9.69 -7.18 6.28
CA GLU A 109 10.17 -8.30 5.44
C GLU A 109 9.00 -9.25 5.23
N LEU A 110 8.50 -9.37 3.99
CA LEU A 110 7.47 -10.32 3.49
C LEU A 110 6.77 -11.21 4.54
N ASN A 111 6.15 -10.60 5.55
CA ASN A 111 5.48 -11.30 6.64
C ASN A 111 4.01 -10.95 6.53
N TRP A 112 3.28 -11.82 5.83
CA TRP A 112 1.88 -11.60 5.52
C TRP A 112 0.98 -11.58 6.76
N GLU A 113 1.28 -12.37 7.78
CA GLU A 113 0.48 -12.40 9.01
C GLU A 113 0.53 -11.07 9.76
N LEU A 114 1.72 -10.48 9.85
CA LEU A 114 1.91 -9.19 10.50
C LEU A 114 1.24 -8.06 9.71
N LEU A 115 1.41 -8.06 8.38
CA LEU A 115 0.72 -7.12 7.49
C LEU A 115 -0.81 -7.21 7.62
N LEU A 116 -1.36 -8.43 7.60
CA LEU A 116 -2.80 -8.66 7.75
C LEU A 116 -3.32 -8.15 9.09
N THR A 117 -2.54 -8.30 10.17
CA THR A 117 -2.88 -7.81 11.50
C THR A 117 -2.97 -6.29 11.52
N LEU A 118 -2.01 -5.60 10.89
CA LEU A 118 -2.00 -4.14 10.77
C LEU A 118 -3.17 -3.63 9.92
N LEU A 119 -3.42 -4.25 8.77
CA LEU A 119 -4.53 -3.87 7.89
C LEU A 119 -5.88 -4.00 8.60
N ARG A 120 -6.09 -5.09 9.34
CA ARG A 120 -7.30 -5.27 10.17
C ARG A 120 -7.42 -4.21 11.25
N SER A 121 -6.32 -3.87 11.91
CA SER A 121 -6.29 -2.81 12.92
C SER A 121 -6.70 -1.46 12.32
N GLN A 122 -6.10 -1.07 11.19
CA GLN A 122 -6.42 0.19 10.49
C GLN A 122 -7.88 0.26 10.04
N ILE A 123 -8.41 -0.82 9.46
CA ILE A 123 -9.81 -0.90 9.02
C ILE A 123 -10.76 -0.77 10.21
N ASN A 124 -10.47 -1.46 11.32
CA ASN A 124 -11.31 -1.42 12.52
C ASN A 124 -11.30 -0.02 13.17
N PHE A 125 -10.13 0.63 13.27
CA PHE A 125 -10.04 2.00 13.80
C PHE A 125 -10.77 3.02 12.94
N ALA A 126 -10.68 2.90 11.61
CA ALA A 126 -11.42 3.76 10.69
C ALA A 126 -12.93 3.63 10.86
N GLN A 127 -13.43 2.41 11.06
CA GLN A 127 -14.87 2.16 11.30
C GLN A 127 -15.34 2.71 12.66
N LEU A 128 -14.53 2.56 13.71
CA LEU A 128 -14.87 3.11 15.03
C LEU A 128 -14.94 4.65 15.03
N GLY A 129 -14.17 5.33 14.18
CA GLY A 129 -14.21 6.79 14.03
C GLY A 129 -15.45 7.31 13.29
N GLU A 130 -16.16 6.46 12.53
CA GLU A 130 -17.39 6.82 11.83
C GLU A 130 -18.66 6.61 12.69
N GLU A 131 -18.55 5.91 13.83
CA GLU A 131 -19.67 5.65 14.75
C GLU A 131 -19.90 6.77 15.79
N PHE A 132 -19.15 7.88 15.74
CA PHE A 132 -19.26 9.03 16.66
C PHE A 132 -19.57 10.35 15.94
#